data_AF-A0A2W0BMK4-F1
#
_entry.id   AF-A0A2W0BMK4-F1
#
_cell.length_a   1.000
_cell.length_b   1.000
_cell.length_c   1.000
_cell.angle_alpha   90.00
_cell.angle_beta   90.00
_cell.angle_gamma   90.00
#
_symmetry.space_group_name_H-M   'P 1'
#
loop_
_entity.id
_entity.type
_entity.pdbx_description
1 polymer ?
#
loop_
_entity_poly.entity_id
_entity_poly.type
_entity_poly.pdbx_seq_one_letter_code
_entity_poly.pdbx_strand_id
1 'polypeptide(L)'
;MPKSPEEWLEQTAPEKRAGTFKLILGYAPGVGKTYNMLSEAIRRHRRGEDVVIGVIETHGRKVTAELAQQLEAVARKKIEYKGTIFEEMDVDA
;
A
#
# COMPACT_ATOMS: atom_id res chain seq x y z
N MET A 1 2.64 43.47 -9.28
CA MET A 1 3.38 42.69 -10.29
C MET A 1 2.46 41.58 -10.76
N PRO A 2 2.45 41.22 -12.07
CA PRO A 2 1.71 40.05 -12.52
C PRO A 2 2.35 38.79 -11.91
N LYS A 3 1.51 37.80 -11.60
CA LYS A 3 1.96 36.52 -11.06
C LYS A 3 2.88 35.79 -12.05
N SER A 4 3.90 35.09 -11.55
CA SER A 4 4.74 34.23 -12.38
C SER A 4 3.97 32.98 -12.86
N PRO A 5 4.46 32.31 -13.92
CA PRO A 5 3.91 31.02 -14.35
C PRO A 5 3.86 29.96 -13.23
N GLU A 6 4.85 29.92 -12.34
CA GLU A 6 4.85 28.99 -11.20
C GLU A 6 3.73 29.30 -10.20
N GLU A 7 3.50 30.59 -9.90
CA GLU A 7 2.44 31.03 -8.99
C GLU A 7 1.03 30.73 -9.54
N TRP A 8 0.86 30.74 -10.87
CA TRP A 8 -0.38 30.30 -11.51
C TRP A 8 -0.56 28.78 -11.46
N LEU A 9 0.51 28.02 -11.64
CA LEU A 9 0.50 26.56 -11.52
C LEU A 9 0.15 26.12 -10.10
N GLU A 10 0.71 26.77 -9.08
CA GLU A 10 0.42 26.45 -7.68
C GLU A 10 -1.03 26.78 -7.31
N GLN A 11 -1.58 27.90 -7.81
CA GLN A 11 -2.97 28.27 -7.56
C GLN A 11 -3.98 27.34 -8.25
N THR A 12 -3.61 26.77 -9.41
CA THR A 12 -4.46 25.86 -10.18
C THR A 12 -4.16 24.40 -9.93
N ALA A 13 -3.12 24.11 -9.13
CA ALA A 13 -2.80 22.76 -8.72
C ALA A 13 -4.05 22.18 -8.05
N PRO A 14 -4.49 20.98 -8.44
CA PRO A 14 -5.60 20.34 -7.76
C PRO A 14 -5.25 20.27 -6.27
N GLU A 15 -6.19 20.65 -5.40
CA GLU A 15 -6.03 20.46 -3.95
C GLU A 15 -5.48 19.05 -3.71
N LYS A 16 -4.48 18.92 -2.82
CA LYS A 16 -3.90 17.62 -2.45
C LYS A 16 -5.05 16.66 -2.15
N ARG A 17 -5.40 15.82 -3.13
CA ARG A 17 -6.54 14.92 -3.00
C ARG A 17 -6.20 14.00 -1.84
N ALA A 18 -7.03 14.02 -0.81
CA ALA A 18 -6.88 13.10 0.30
C ALA A 18 -6.75 11.68 -0.25
N GLY A 19 -5.83 10.90 0.32
CA GLY A 19 -5.67 9.51 -0.05
C GLY A 19 -7.01 8.77 0.10
N THR A 20 -7.32 7.88 -0.84
CA THR A 20 -8.52 7.05 -0.75
C THR A 20 -8.20 5.77 0.02
N PHE A 21 -8.85 5.56 1.16
CA PHE A 21 -8.79 4.29 1.87
C PHE A 21 -9.79 3.30 1.29
N LYS A 22 -9.31 2.27 0.60
CA LYS A 22 -10.15 1.20 0.05
C LYS A 22 -10.13 -0.02 0.98
N LEU A 23 -11.29 -0.34 1.56
CA LEU A 23 -11.48 -1.53 2.38
C LEU A 23 -12.03 -2.70 1.55
N ILE A 24 -11.35 -3.84 1.56
CA ILE A 24 -11.86 -5.10 1.00
C ILE A 24 -12.42 -5.95 2.13
N LEU A 25 -13.74 -5.96 2.27
CA LEU A 25 -14.46 -6.71 3.29
C LEU A 25 -14.73 -8.15 2.84
N GLY A 26 -14.78 -9.09 3.78
CA GLY A 26 -15.11 -10.47 3.50
C GLY A 26 -15.65 -11.19 4.74
N TYR A 27 -16.71 -11.98 4.56
CA TYR A 27 -17.53 -12.55 5.62
C TYR A 27 -16.84 -13.66 6.44
N ALA A 28 -15.76 -14.25 5.94
CA ALA A 28 -15.04 -15.33 6.60
C ALA A 28 -13.53 -15.34 6.26
N PRO A 29 -12.70 -16.10 6.99
CA PRO A 29 -11.35 -16.45 6.57
C PRO A 29 -11.36 -17.23 5.24
N GLY A 30 -10.36 -17.01 4.38
CA GLY A 30 -10.21 -17.75 3.12
C GLY A 30 -11.04 -17.24 1.92
N VAL A 31 -11.98 -16.30 2.12
CA VAL A 31 -12.84 -15.73 1.05
C VAL A 31 -12.10 -14.86 0.01
N GLY A 32 -10.77 -14.82 0.04
CA GLY A 32 -9.96 -14.17 -0.99
C GLY A 32 -9.62 -12.69 -0.77
N LYS A 33 -9.84 -12.11 0.41
CA LYS A 33 -9.54 -10.67 0.69
C LYS A 33 -8.13 -10.25 0.26
N THR A 34 -7.11 -10.93 0.77
CA THR A 34 -5.70 -10.64 0.46
C THR A 34 -5.36 -10.89 -1.01
N TYR A 35 -5.94 -11.93 -1.61
CA TYR A 35 -5.73 -12.24 -3.02
C TYR A 35 -6.29 -11.14 -3.93
N ASN A 36 -7.52 -10.69 -3.66
CA ASN A 36 -8.17 -9.62 -4.41
C ASN A 36 -7.42 -8.29 -4.24
N MET A 37 -6.97 -7.98 -3.02
CA MET A 37 -6.13 -6.82 -2.72
C MET A 37 -4.85 -6.81 -3.58
N LEU A 38 -4.08 -7.91 -3.56
CA LEU A 38 -2.86 -8.04 -4.36
C LEU A 38 -3.12 -8.00 -5.85
N SER A 39 -4.17 -8.68 -6.33
CA SER A 39 -4.54 -8.69 -7.74
C SER A 39 -4.83 -7.28 -8.26
N GLU A 40 -5.53 -6.46 -7.46
CA GLU A 40 -5.75 -5.05 -7.80
C GLU A 40 -4.47 -4.23 -7.76
N ALA A 41 -3.64 -4.41 -6.73
CA ALA A 41 -2.36 -3.70 -6.58
C ALA A 41 -1.42 -3.99 -7.76
N ILE A 42 -1.26 -5.26 -8.16
CA ILE A 42 -0.48 -5.67 -9.34
C ILE A 42 -1.05 -5.05 -10.61
N ARG A 43 -2.39 -5.04 -10.78
CA ARG A 43 -3.02 -4.43 -11.95
C ARG A 43 -2.72 -2.92 -12.02
N ARG A 44 -2.69 -2.21 -10.88
CA ARG A 44 -2.33 -0.78 -10.78
C ARG A 44 -0.85 -0.55 -11.09
N HIS A 45 0.02 -1.33 -10.47
CA HIS A 45 1.47 -1.30 -10.71
C HIS A 45 1.80 -1.50 -12.20
N ARG A 46 1.17 -2.49 -12.86
CA ARG A 46 1.34 -2.74 -14.30
C ARG A 46 0.84 -1.60 -15.21
N ARG A 47 0.03 -0.67 -14.70
CA ARG A 47 -0.37 0.55 -15.42
C ARG A 47 0.56 1.75 -15.14
N GLY A 48 1.62 1.56 -14.37
CA GLY A 48 2.57 2.62 -14.01
C GLY A 48 2.17 3.42 -12.77
N GLU A 49 1.20 2.96 -11.97
CA GLU A 49 0.99 3.52 -10.63
C GLU A 49 2.14 3.05 -9.72
N ASP A 50 2.66 3.96 -8.90
CA ASP A 50 3.61 3.62 -7.84
C ASP A 50 2.87 2.87 -6.72
N VAL A 51 3.28 1.63 -6.47
CA VAL A 51 2.58 0.69 -5.59
C VAL A 51 3.60 -0.08 -4.78
N VAL A 52 3.51 0.06 -3.47
CA VAL A 52 4.34 -0.65 -2.50
C VAL A 52 3.48 -1.41 -1.49
N ILE A 53 3.95 -2.58 -1.05
CA ILE A 53 3.37 -3.31 0.08
C ILE A 53 3.97 -2.74 1.37
N GLY A 54 3.15 -2.10 2.19
CA GLY A 54 3.55 -1.72 3.56
C GLY A 54 3.56 -2.90 4.52
N VAL A 55 2.52 -3.74 4.49
CA VAL A 55 2.44 -4.98 5.27
C VAL A 55 1.49 -5.97 4.59
N ILE A 56 1.81 -7.26 4.67
CA ILE A 56 0.94 -8.32 4.16
C ILE A 56 1.05 -9.61 4.96
N GLU A 57 -0.10 -10.17 5.34
CA GLU A 57 -0.18 -11.49 5.96
C GLU A 57 -0.67 -12.53 4.95
N THR A 58 0.23 -13.45 4.55
CA THR A 58 -0.09 -14.52 3.59
C THR A 58 -0.74 -15.72 4.26
N HIS A 59 -0.56 -15.88 5.58
CA HIS A 59 -0.99 -17.03 6.36
C HIS A 59 -0.62 -18.39 5.72
N GLY A 60 0.58 -18.48 5.16
CA GLY A 60 1.11 -19.71 4.54
C GLY A 60 0.51 -20.05 3.16
N ARG A 61 -0.35 -19.20 2.59
CA ARG A 61 -0.93 -19.45 1.26
C ARG A 61 0.10 -19.17 0.16
N LYS A 62 0.64 -20.22 -0.44
CA LYS A 62 1.66 -20.17 -1.50
C LYS A 62 1.32 -19.19 -2.62
N VAL A 63 0.13 -19.29 -3.20
CA VAL A 63 -0.32 -18.40 -4.30
C VAL A 63 -0.31 -16.92 -3.88
N THR A 64 -0.71 -16.61 -2.64
CA THR A 64 -0.69 -15.23 -2.13
C THR A 64 0.74 -14.71 -1.95
N ALA A 65 1.66 -15.56 -1.50
CA ALA A 65 3.07 -15.21 -1.39
C ALA A 65 3.72 -14.93 -2.77
N GLU A 66 3.40 -15.75 -3.76
CA GLU A 66 3.87 -15.57 -5.15
C GLU A 66 3.35 -14.27 -5.79
N LEU A 67 2.09 -13.88 -5.48
CA LEU A 67 1.57 -12.59 -5.91
C LEU A 67 2.29 -11.42 -5.21
N ALA A 68 2.57 -11.54 -3.90
CA ALA A 68 3.24 -10.49 -3.16
C ALA A 68 4.65 -10.20 -3.70
N GLN A 69 5.36 -11.21 -4.19
CA GLN A 69 6.71 -11.06 -4.79
C GLN A 69 6.74 -10.23 -6.09
N GLN A 70 5.58 -9.95 -6.69
CA GLN A 70 5.49 -9.10 -7.90
C GLN A 70 5.46 -7.60 -7.59
N LEU A 71 5.44 -7.22 -6.32
CA LEU A 71 5.41 -5.84 -5.86
C LEU A 71 6.60 -5.59 -4.94
N GLU A 72 7.09 -4.36 -4.94
CA GLU A 72 8.02 -3.91 -3.92
C GLU A 72 7.36 -3.97 -2.54
N ALA A 73 8.14 -4.33 -1.51
CA ALA A 73 7.69 -4.40 -0.14
C ALA A 73 8.64 -3.63 0.77
N VAL A 74 8.09 -2.76 1.61
CA VAL A 74 8.83 -2.09 2.67
C VAL A 74 9.27 -3.14 3.70
N ALA A 75 10.51 -3.03 4.16
CA ALA A 75 11.01 -3.88 5.23
C ALA A 75 10.17 -3.66 6.50
N ARG A 76 9.75 -4.74 7.15
CA ARG A 76 8.96 -4.64 8.38
C ARG A 76 9.82 -4.13 9.53
N LYS A 77 9.25 -3.24 10.34
CA LYS A 77 9.86 -2.76 11.58
C LYS A 77 9.66 -3.81 12.67
N LYS A 78 10.74 -4.17 13.36
CA LYS A 78 10.68 -5.03 14.55
C LYS A 78 10.46 -4.17 15.79
N ILE A 79 9.48 -4.55 16.60
CA ILE A 79 9.20 -3.89 17.87
C ILE A 79 9.24 -4.91 19.00
N GLU A 80 9.87 -4.56 20.11
CA GLU A 80 9.83 -5.36 21.33
C GLU A 80 8.70 -4.85 22.22
N TYR A 81 7.77 -5.73 22.58
CA TYR A 81 6.68 -5.41 23.49
C TYR A 81 6.47 -6.56 24.46
N LYS A 82 6.60 -6.26 25.77
CA LYS A 82 6.47 -7.23 26.86
C LYS A 82 7.34 -8.49 26.68
N GLY A 83 8.58 -8.30 26.22
CA GLY A 83 9.54 -9.39 25.98
C GLY A 83 9.23 -10.25 24.76
N THR A 84 8.29 -9.85 23.90
CA THR A 84 7.98 -10.50 22.62
C THR A 84 8.33 -9.56 21.48
N ILE A 85 8.95 -10.10 20.42
CA ILE A 85 9.22 -9.36 19.19
C ILE A 85 8.01 -9.48 18.26
N PHE A 86 7.50 -8.34 17.83
CA PHE A 86 6.48 -8.23 16.79
C PHE A 86 7.07 -7.56 15.55
N GLU A 87 6.40 -7.74 14.42
CA GLU A 87 6.72 -7.06 13.18
C GLU A 87 5.52 -6.22 12.74
N GLU A 88 5.77 -4.98 12.36
CA GLU A 88 4.75 -4.04 11.88
C GLU A 88 5.21 -3.31 10.61
N MET A 89 4.31 -2.55 10.01
CA MET A 89 4.64 -1.65 8.90
C MET A 89 5.59 -0.55 9.39
N ASP A 90 6.66 -0.30 8.65
CA ASP A 90 7.47 0.89 8.86
C ASP A 90 6.85 2.08 8.11
N VAL A 91 6.34 3.06 8.85
CA VAL A 91 5.68 4.25 8.29
C VAL A 91 6.67 5.36 7.94
N ASP A 92 7.91 5.27 8.43
CA ASP A 92 8.96 6.29 8.29
C ASP A 92 10.01 5.94 7.21
N ALA A 93 9.86 4.78 6.56
CA ALA A 93 10.80 4.23 5.57
C ALA A 93 10.77 4.92 4.20
#